data_AF-A0A7C7Y5D3-F1
#
_entry.id   AF-A0A7C7Y5D3-F1
#
_cell.length_a   1.000
_cell.length_b   1.000
_cell.length_c   1.000
_cell.angle_alpha   90.00
_cell.angle_beta   90.00
_cell.angle_gamma   90.00
#
_symmetry.space_group_name_H-M   'P 1'
#
loop_
_entity.id
_entity.type
_entity.pdbx_description
1 polymer ?
#
loop_
_entity_poly.entity_id
_entity_poly.type
_entity_poly.pdbx_seq_one_letter_code
_entity_poly.pdbx_strand_id
1 'polypeptide(L)' 'MQRQWIYTGIIFFLFLVLVFGVPLFPELMAVEIIGPMNLGMLTFLLLHILTPALAFSYLKQIQGE' A
#
# COMPACT_ATOMS: atom_id res chain seq x y z
N MET A 1 9.63 12.31 -16.79
CA MET A 1 8.66 11.29 -17.22
C MET A 1 9.05 9.85 -16.86
N GLN A 2 10.24 9.34 -17.20
CA GLN A 2 10.57 7.91 -16.99
C GLN A 2 10.54 7.43 -15.53
N ARG A 3 10.98 8.26 -14.56
CA ARG A 3 10.92 7.90 -13.12
C ARG A 3 9.50 7.78 -12.59
N GLN A 4 8.57 8.56 -13.11
CA GLN A 4 7.18 8.58 -12.66
C GLN A 4 6.47 7.26 -12.96
N TRP A 5 6.73 6.67 -14.13
CA TRP A 5 6.24 5.34 -14.49
C TRP A 5 6.77 4.22 -13.58
N ILE A 6 8.02 4.34 -13.12
CA ILE A 6 8.60 3.40 -12.17
C ILE A 6 7.88 3.49 -10.83
N TYR A 7 7.64 4.69 -10.31
CA TYR A 7 6.90 4.88 -9.05
C TYR A 7 5.47 4.37 -9.16
N THR A 8 4.77 4.67 -10.26
CA THR A 8 3.42 4.15 -10.51
C THR A 8 3.40 2.62 -10.57
N GLY A 9 4.37 2.01 -11.26
CA GLY A 9 4.50 0.55 -11.32
C GLY A 9 4.74 -0.09 -9.96
N ILE A 10 5.61 0.51 -9.13
CA ILE A 10 5.89 0.02 -7.77
C ILE A 10 4.64 0.14 -6.89
N ILE A 11 3.94 1.28 -6.92
CA ILE A 11 2.71 1.49 -6.13
C ILE A 11 1.63 0.48 -6.53
N PHE A 12 1.44 0.28 -7.84
CA PHE A 12 0.46 -0.69 -8.34
C PHE A 12 0.82 -2.12 -7.97
N PHE A 13 2.10 -2.49 -8.06
CA PHE A 13 2.58 -3.81 -7.65
C PHE A 13 2.33 -4.07 -6.16
N LEU A 14 2.68 -3.12 -5.29
CA LEU A 14 2.44 -3.21 -3.84
C LEU A 14 0.94 -3.32 -3.52
N PHE A 15 0.10 -2.59 -4.25
CA PHE A 15 -1.35 -2.68 -4.13
C PHE A 15 -1.88 -4.07 -4.50
N LEU A 16 -1.42 -4.64 -5.61
CA LEU A 16 -1.81 -6.00 -6.02
C LEU A 16 -1.37 -7.06 -5.00
N VAL A 17 -0.14 -6.96 -4.49
CA VAL A 17 0.35 -7.87 -3.44
C VAL A 17 -0.54 -7.79 -2.20
N LEU A 18 -1.01 -6.60 -1.82
CA LEU A 18 -1.89 -6.44 -0.67
C LEU A 18 -3.30 -7.00 -0.92
N VAL A 19 -3.91 -6.66 -2.06
CA VAL A 19 -5.29 -7.03 -2.41
C VAL A 19 -5.43 -8.54 -2.64
N PHE A 20 -4.44 -9.17 -3.27
CA PHE A 20 -4.48 -10.59 -3.58
C PHE A 20 -3.74 -11.44 -2.55
N GLY A 21 -2.63 -10.95 -1.99
CA GLY A 21 -1.83 -11.71 -1.04
C GLY A 21 -2.55 -11.98 0.28
N VAL A 22 -3.29 -10.99 0.81
CA VAL A 22 -3.99 -11.14 2.10
C VAL A 22 -5.14 -12.17 2.03
N PRO A 23 -6.02 -12.17 1.01
CA PRO A 23 -7.08 -13.18 0.90
C PRO A 23 -6.59 -14.56 0.48
N LEU A 24 -5.54 -14.64 -0.36
CA LEU A 24 -5.05 -15.92 -0.89
C LEU A 24 -4.08 -16.64 0.03
N PHE A 25 -3.31 -15.91 0.84
CA PHE A 25 -2.32 -16.48 1.76
C PHE A 25 -2.46 -15.91 3.18
N PRO A 26 -3.65 -16.04 3.80
CA PRO A 26 -3.91 -15.48 5.12
C PRO A 26 -2.98 -16.07 6.19
N GLU A 27 -2.60 -17.34 6.11
CA GLU A 27 -1.74 -17.99 7.13
C GLU A 27 -0.28 -17.52 7.10
N LEU A 28 0.22 -17.05 5.95
CA LEU A 28 1.60 -16.55 5.79
C LEU A 28 1.69 -15.05 6.05
N MET A 29 0.62 -14.30 5.73
CA MET A 29 0.55 -12.85 5.92
C MET A 29 -0.07 -12.43 7.25
N ALA A 30 -0.93 -13.26 7.85
CA ALA A 30 -1.42 -13.11 9.21
C ALA A 30 -0.57 -14.01 10.12
N VAL A 31 0.62 -13.51 10.47
CA VAL A 31 1.41 -14.09 11.57
C VAL A 31 0.49 -14.24 12.79
N GLU A 32 0.51 -15.43 13.38
CA GLU A 32 -0.39 -15.94 14.42
C GLU A 32 -1.07 -14.87 15.29
N ILE A 33 -2.40 -14.94 15.31
CA ILE A 33 -3.30 -14.05 16.04
C ILE A 33 -3.11 -14.29 17.55
N ILE A 34 -2.14 -13.61 18.15
CA ILE A 34 -2.00 -13.47 19.60
C ILE A 34 -2.03 -11.96 19.91
N GLY A 35 -3.22 -11.35 19.82
CA GLY A 35 -3.45 -9.96 20.26
C GLY A 35 -4.51 -9.19 19.44
N PRO A 36 -5.22 -8.22 20.06
CA PRO A 36 -6.42 -7.59 19.50
C PRO A 36 -6.17 -6.61 18.35
N MET A 37 -4.91 -6.36 17.97
CA MET A 37 -4.58 -5.53 16.82
C MET A 37 -3.58 -6.27 15.93
N ASN A 38 -4.14 -6.94 14.93
CA ASN A 38 -3.41 -7.70 13.92
C ASN A 38 -2.47 -6.74 13.18
N LEU A 39 -1.16 -7.01 13.20
CA LEU A 39 -0.14 -6.20 12.52
C LEU A 39 -0.49 -6.02 11.04
N GLY A 40 -1.07 -7.05 10.39
CA GLY A 40 -1.56 -6.95 9.01
C GLY A 40 -2.69 -5.94 8.83
N MET A 41 -3.61 -5.82 9.80
CA MET A 41 -4.65 -4.79 9.78
C MET A 41 -4.07 -3.40 10.02
N LEU A 42 -3.08 -3.26 10.91
CA LEU A 42 -2.42 -1.99 11.15
C LEU A 42 -1.61 -1.53 9.93
N THR A 43 -0.87 -2.45 9.29
CA THR A 43 -0.17 -2.19 8.02
C THR A 43 -1.14 -1.86 6.90
N PHE A 44 -2.26 -2.58 6.79
CA PHE A 44 -3.32 -2.25 5.85
C PHE A 44 -3.83 -0.83 6.06
N LEU A 45 -4.15 -0.46 7.29
CA LEU A 45 -4.69 0.86 7.65
C LEU A 45 -3.68 1.99 7.40
N LEU A 46 -2.40 1.76 7.71
CA LEU A 46 -1.32 2.70 7.39
C LEU A 46 -1.15 2.89 5.89
N LEU A 47 -1.13 1.81 5.12
CA LEU A 47 -1.04 1.89 3.65
C LEU A 47 -2.28 2.55 3.06
N HIS A 48 -3.47 2.26 3.60
CA HIS A 48 -4.73 2.87 3.17
C HIS A 48 -4.75 4.39 3.30
N ILE A 49 -4.04 4.94 4.29
CA ILE A 49 -3.93 6.38 4.51
C ILE A 49 -2.75 6.97 3.73
N LEU A 50 -1.59 6.30 3.75
CA LEU A 50 -0.37 6.79 3.12
C LEU A 50 -0.46 6.83 1.60
N THR A 51 -1.05 5.80 0.97
CA THR A 51 -1.15 5.74 -0.49
C THR A 51 -1.92 6.93 -1.09
N PRO A 52 -3.14 7.29 -0.63
CA PRO A 52 -3.82 8.47 -1.14
C PRO A 52 -3.11 9.76 -0.75
N ALA A 53 -2.54 9.89 0.45
CA ALA A 53 -1.80 11.09 0.85
C ALA A 53 -0.59 11.35 -0.07
N LEU A 54 0.15 10.31 -0.43
CA LEU A 54 1.26 10.38 -1.38
C LEU A 54 0.76 10.68 -2.80
N ALA A 55 -0.36 10.09 -3.23
CA ALA A 55 -0.96 10.40 -4.53
C ALA A 55 -1.39 11.88 -4.63
N PHE A 56 -2.01 12.43 -3.58
CA PHE A 56 -2.37 13.85 -3.51
C PHE A 56 -1.13 14.76 -3.49
N SER A 57 -0.11 14.40 -2.71
CA SER A 57 1.16 15.15 -2.66
C SER A 57 1.82 15.19 -4.04
N TYR A 58 1.81 14.08 -4.76
CA TYR A 58 2.37 13.96 -6.10
C TYR A 58 1.56 14.76 -7.14
N LEU A 59 0.23 14.72 -7.10
CA LEU A 59 -0.62 15.55 -7.96
C LEU A 59 -0.39 17.05 -7.73
N LYS A 60 -0.25 17.45 -6.46
CA LYS A 60 0.05 18.84 -6.10
C LYS A 60 1.43 19.28 -6.60
N GLN A 61 2.42 18.38 -6.58
CA GLN A 61 3.74 18.65 -7.14
C GLN A 61 3.68 18.89 -8.66
N ILE A 62 2.85 18.12 -9.38
CA ILE A 62 2.66 18.29 -10.83
C ILE A 62 1.90 19.58 -11.19
N GLN A 63 0.98 20.05 -10.33
CA GLN A 63 0.23 21.29 -10.56
C GLN A 63 0.99 22.57 -10.19
N GLY A 64 2.08 22.46 -9.43
CA GLY A 64 2.91 23.59 -9.00
C GLY A 64 4.16 23.84 -9.85
N GLU A 65 4.46 22.95 -10.81
CA GLU A 65 5.42 23.17 -11.91
C GLU A 65 4.73 23.78 -13.13
#